data_AF-A0A534FF98-F1
#
_entry.id   AF-A0A534FF98-F1
#
_cell.length_a   1.000
_cell.length_b   1.000
_cell.length_c   1.000
_cell.angle_alpha   90.00
_cell.angle_beta   90.00
_cell.angle_gamma   90.00
#
_symmetry.space_group_name_H-M   'P 1'
#
loop_
_entity.id
_entity.type
_entity.pdbx_description
1 polymer ?
#
loop_
_entity_poly.entity_id
_entity_poly.type
_entity_poly.pdbx_seq_one_letter_code
_entity_poly.pdbx_strand_id
1 'polypeptide(L)'
;MSAVPATLVREANALREAGRLAEAEAAYLRILGRWPSLPDCWFNLGVVQRRSGRFEAALASYQEALMRGISGPEEVHLNRAVIYCDCLRQSEAAERELREALRLNASYVPALLNLANLHEDRGQRDEARLLYERALTLEPWCFLALARLASLQPADALDERLIARLREALARPEASAADRANLGFALGRALDAMGDYRGAFAAYQAANRDSRASALPAVVRYDRAAQERVTEQLIAAPARTLAGRAPTGASGPRPIFVCGMFRSGSTLAEQLIAGHPGVAAGGELELLPAMIARELLPFPESLAAAPEAKLMQLAAQYRERIAALFPHAACVTDKRPDNFFCIGLIRTLFPDALIVHTTRDALDNCLSVYFLHLDRRMSYALDLMDTGHFYRQYRRLMAHWKELYGAAIVDFDYDRFVRAPEAAGSALFEALGLEWDPRFLEFPRSGRAVRTASVWQVRE
;
A
#
# COMPACT_ATOMS: atom_id res chain seq x y z
N MET A 1 40.82 28.18 -11.51
CA MET A 1 39.71 27.20 -11.52
C MET A 1 38.94 27.41 -12.81
N SER A 2 38.85 26.40 -13.69
CA SER A 2 38.06 26.57 -14.92
C SER A 2 36.58 26.66 -14.54
N ALA A 3 35.87 27.63 -15.13
CA ALA A 3 34.42 27.70 -14.99
C ALA A 3 33.79 26.38 -15.46
N VAL A 4 32.73 25.95 -14.78
CA VAL A 4 31.96 24.77 -15.19
C VAL A 4 31.32 25.08 -16.55
N PRO A 5 31.48 24.23 -17.56
CA PRO A 5 30.76 24.41 -18.81
C PRO A 5 29.25 24.26 -18.55
N ALA A 6 28.52 25.37 -18.60
CA ALA A 6 27.06 25.40 -18.43
C ALA A 6 26.33 24.51 -19.47
N THR A 7 27.00 24.16 -20.56
CA THR A 7 26.55 23.18 -21.55
C THR A 7 26.49 21.76 -20.99
N LEU A 8 27.49 21.32 -20.22
CA LEU A 8 27.54 19.97 -19.64
C LEU A 8 26.45 19.76 -18.59
N VAL A 9 26.23 20.75 -17.73
CA VAL A 9 25.17 20.69 -16.71
C VAL A 9 23.78 20.66 -17.38
N ARG A 10 23.57 21.47 -18.42
CA ARG A 10 22.31 21.44 -19.20
C ARG A 10 22.08 20.10 -19.89
N GLU A 11 23.12 19.50 -20.45
CA GLU A 11 23.03 18.17 -21.07
C GLU A 11 22.64 17.09 -20.04
N ALA A 12 23.30 17.08 -18.87
CA ALA A 12 22.96 16.16 -17.78
C ALA A 12 21.52 16.35 -17.26
N ASN A 13 21.06 17.60 -17.15
CA ASN A 13 19.68 17.93 -16.79
C ASN A 13 18.69 17.43 -17.85
N ALA A 14 18.98 17.63 -19.14
CA ALA A 14 18.14 17.17 -20.23
C ALA A 14 18.02 15.64 -20.26
N LEU A 15 19.13 14.91 -20.01
CA LEU A 15 19.10 13.45 -19.88
C LEU A 15 18.23 12.99 -18.71
N ARG A 16 18.31 13.68 -17.56
CA ARG A 16 17.47 13.40 -16.37
C ARG A 16 15.98 13.62 -16.67
N GLU A 17 15.65 14.71 -17.33
CA GLU A 17 14.28 15.07 -17.73
C GLU A 17 13.71 14.09 -18.75
N ALA A 18 14.54 13.65 -19.72
CA ALA A 18 14.20 12.61 -20.67
C ALA A 18 14.10 11.19 -20.04
N GLY A 19 14.42 11.03 -18.75
CA GLY A 19 14.39 9.74 -18.08
C GLY A 19 15.51 8.77 -18.46
N ARG A 20 16.55 9.24 -19.16
CA ARG A 20 17.74 8.46 -19.52
C ARG A 20 18.68 8.34 -18.32
N LEU A 21 18.23 7.63 -17.28
CA LEU A 21 18.81 7.69 -15.94
C LEU A 21 20.28 7.30 -15.88
N ALA A 22 20.67 6.21 -16.54
CA ALA A 22 22.05 5.73 -16.54
C ALA A 22 23.01 6.75 -17.19
N GLU A 23 22.57 7.39 -18.27
CA GLU A 23 23.37 8.38 -18.99
C GLU A 23 23.45 9.71 -18.23
N ALA A 24 22.34 10.15 -17.64
CA ALA A 24 22.30 11.32 -16.78
C ALA A 24 23.27 11.16 -15.60
N GLU A 25 23.27 10.00 -14.95
CA GLU A 25 24.20 9.72 -13.87
C GLU A 25 25.66 9.74 -14.32
N ALA A 26 25.99 9.07 -15.42
CA ALA A 26 27.36 9.08 -15.95
C ALA A 26 27.81 10.52 -16.28
N ALA A 27 26.90 11.37 -16.77
CA ALA A 27 27.18 12.77 -17.02
C ALA A 27 27.43 13.55 -15.72
N TYR A 28 26.59 13.41 -14.68
CA TYR A 28 26.82 14.07 -13.39
C TYR A 28 28.10 13.60 -12.73
N LEU A 29 28.41 12.30 -12.73
CA LEU A 29 29.67 11.78 -12.17
C LEU A 29 30.90 12.34 -12.89
N ARG A 30 30.82 12.50 -14.23
CA ARG A 30 31.90 13.13 -15.02
C ARG A 30 32.09 14.61 -14.66
N ILE A 31 30.99 15.34 -14.47
CA ILE A 31 31.02 16.74 -14.04
C ILE A 31 31.65 16.83 -12.65
N LEU A 32 31.14 16.04 -11.69
CA LEU A 32 31.59 16.06 -10.29
C LEU A 32 33.02 15.56 -10.10
N GLY A 33 33.52 14.69 -10.98
CA GLY A 33 34.93 14.28 -11.00
C GLY A 33 35.90 15.42 -11.35
N ARG A 34 35.43 16.48 -12.03
CA ARG A 34 36.24 17.67 -12.37
C ARG A 34 35.89 18.88 -11.50
N TRP A 35 34.63 19.01 -11.13
CA TRP A 35 34.08 20.11 -10.33
C TRP A 35 33.30 19.54 -9.15
N PRO A 36 33.98 19.01 -8.12
CA PRO A 36 33.32 18.34 -7.01
C PRO A 36 32.54 19.30 -6.12
N SER A 37 32.76 20.62 -6.18
CA SER A 37 32.15 21.61 -5.29
C SER A 37 30.76 22.09 -5.74
N LEU A 38 30.09 21.39 -6.66
CA LEU A 38 28.81 21.81 -7.23
C LEU A 38 27.61 21.17 -6.51
N PRO A 39 26.97 21.86 -5.55
CA PRO A 39 25.89 21.29 -4.76
C PRO A 39 24.69 20.82 -5.62
N ASP A 40 24.30 21.60 -6.62
CA ASP A 40 23.15 21.25 -7.49
C ASP A 40 23.40 19.98 -8.32
N CYS A 41 24.65 19.73 -8.71
CA CYS A 41 25.01 18.50 -9.43
C CYS A 41 24.94 17.28 -8.51
N TRP A 42 25.34 17.42 -7.24
CA TRP A 42 25.18 16.37 -6.23
C TRP A 42 23.70 16.09 -5.93
N PHE A 43 22.88 17.13 -5.80
CA PHE A 43 21.44 16.98 -5.61
C PHE A 43 20.79 16.25 -6.79
N ASN A 44 21.05 16.71 -8.02
CA ASN A 44 20.50 16.08 -9.22
C ASN A 44 21.00 14.65 -9.43
N LEU A 45 22.25 14.36 -9.07
CA LEU A 45 22.76 12.98 -9.03
C LEU A 45 21.97 12.13 -8.03
N GLY A 46 21.70 12.64 -6.83
CA GLY A 46 20.84 11.98 -5.84
C GLY A 46 19.43 11.69 -6.37
N VAL A 47 18.82 12.63 -7.10
CA VAL A 47 17.51 12.44 -7.75
C VAL A 47 17.57 11.29 -8.77
N VAL A 48 18.59 11.27 -9.63
CA VAL A 48 18.77 10.20 -10.64
C VAL A 48 19.00 8.85 -9.98
N GLN A 49 19.86 8.79 -8.95
CA GLN A 49 20.15 7.57 -8.22
C GLN A 49 18.90 7.02 -7.53
N ARG A 50 18.11 7.88 -6.88
CA ARG A 50 16.83 7.49 -6.28
C ARG A 50 15.88 6.87 -7.30
N ARG A 51 15.72 7.51 -8.47
CA ARG A 51 14.87 6.98 -9.56
C ARG A 51 15.37 5.64 -10.12
N SER A 52 16.67 5.36 -10.00
CA SER A 52 17.29 4.10 -10.41
C SER A 52 17.29 3.02 -9.31
N GLY A 53 16.59 3.20 -8.18
CA GLY A 53 16.61 2.28 -7.03
C GLY A 53 17.90 2.34 -6.19
N ARG A 54 18.76 3.30 -6.52
CA ARG A 54 20.06 3.70 -5.94
C ARG A 54 20.08 4.21 -4.51
N PHE A 55 19.29 3.70 -3.58
CA PHE A 55 18.90 4.48 -2.39
C PHE A 55 20.08 4.96 -1.52
N GLU A 56 21.02 4.09 -1.17
CA GLU A 56 22.19 4.48 -0.36
C GLU A 56 23.11 5.48 -1.09
N ALA A 57 23.30 5.28 -2.39
CA ALA A 57 24.08 6.21 -3.22
C ALA A 57 23.39 7.58 -3.29
N ALA A 58 22.06 7.60 -3.40
CA ALA A 58 21.28 8.83 -3.41
C ALA A 58 21.40 9.59 -2.08
N LEU A 59 21.32 8.90 -0.94
CA LEU A 59 21.53 9.49 0.38
C LEU A 59 22.94 10.11 0.52
N ALA A 60 23.97 9.42 0.02
CA ALA A 60 25.33 9.95 0.00
C ALA A 60 25.42 11.21 -0.87
N SER A 61 24.88 11.19 -2.09
CA SER A 61 24.88 12.36 -2.98
C SER A 61 24.12 13.56 -2.37
N TYR A 62 22.99 13.32 -1.70
CA TYR A 62 22.29 14.37 -0.96
C TYR A 62 23.10 14.93 0.21
N GLN A 63 23.83 14.08 0.94
CA GLN A 63 24.75 14.53 1.98
C GLN A 63 25.86 15.42 1.40
N GLU A 64 26.44 15.05 0.24
CA GLU A 64 27.44 15.88 -0.44
C GLU A 64 26.88 17.25 -0.88
N ALA A 65 25.61 17.30 -1.33
CA ALA A 65 24.94 18.54 -1.68
C ALA A 65 24.79 19.47 -0.47
N LEU A 66 24.37 18.94 0.68
CA LEU A 66 24.26 19.69 1.93
C LEU A 66 25.62 20.23 2.40
N MET A 67 26.67 19.39 2.38
CA MET A 67 28.03 19.80 2.79
C MET A 67 28.61 20.91 1.92
N ARG A 68 28.13 21.07 0.68
CA ARG A 68 28.57 22.12 -0.26
C ARG A 68 27.68 23.35 -0.26
N GLY A 69 26.73 23.45 0.67
CA GLY A 69 25.90 24.64 0.83
C GLY A 69 24.92 24.82 -0.31
N ILE A 70 24.17 23.77 -0.67
CA ILE A 70 23.01 23.92 -1.56
C ILE A 70 22.04 25.00 -1.04
N SER A 71 21.44 25.76 -1.95
CA SER A 71 20.57 26.89 -1.60
C SER A 71 19.22 26.49 -1.02
N GLY A 72 18.71 25.30 -1.35
CA GLY A 72 17.44 24.74 -0.84
C GLY A 72 17.65 23.46 -0.03
N PRO A 73 18.32 23.51 1.14
CA PRO A 73 18.63 22.32 1.93
C PRO A 73 17.37 21.59 2.43
N GLU A 74 16.25 22.28 2.64
CA GLU A 74 14.96 21.70 3.03
C GLU A 74 14.41 20.70 2.00
N GLU A 75 14.63 20.95 0.71
CA GLU A 75 14.23 20.05 -0.38
C GLU A 75 15.10 18.78 -0.37
N VAL A 76 16.37 18.92 0.00
CA VAL A 76 17.27 17.77 0.15
C VAL A 76 16.83 16.87 1.30
N HIS A 77 16.52 17.47 2.45
CA HIS A 77 15.98 16.75 3.61
C HIS A 77 14.65 16.05 3.27
N LEU A 78 13.73 16.72 2.57
CA LEU A 78 12.50 16.08 2.07
C LEU A 78 12.79 14.85 1.19
N ASN A 79 13.69 14.98 0.22
CA ASN A 79 14.03 13.86 -0.68
C ASN A 79 14.69 12.69 0.07
N ARG A 80 15.51 12.95 1.10
CA ARG A 80 16.05 11.94 2.01
C ARG A 80 14.95 11.27 2.82
N ALA A 81 14.00 12.05 3.35
CA ALA A 81 12.87 11.53 4.11
C ALA A 81 12.03 10.53 3.30
N VAL A 82 11.76 10.84 2.03
CA VAL A 82 11.05 9.96 1.10
C VAL A 82 11.80 8.63 0.93
N ILE A 83 13.13 8.64 0.79
CA ILE A 83 13.93 7.40 0.72
C ILE A 83 13.79 6.60 2.01
N TYR A 84 13.95 7.24 3.16
CA TYR A 84 13.86 6.55 4.45
C TYR A 84 12.48 5.92 4.67
N CYS A 85 11.40 6.64 4.35
CA CYS A 85 10.04 6.16 4.53
C CYS A 85 9.66 5.06 3.53
N ASP A 86 9.82 5.35 2.24
CA ASP A 86 9.19 4.56 1.17
C ASP A 86 10.08 3.42 0.69
N CYS A 87 11.39 3.55 0.83
CA CYS A 87 12.35 2.58 0.30
C CYS A 87 13.02 1.76 1.40
N LEU A 88 13.41 2.41 2.51
CA LEU A 88 14.15 1.76 3.60
C LEU A 88 13.28 1.38 4.80
N ARG A 89 12.01 1.81 4.85
CA ARG A 89 11.06 1.56 5.95
C ARG A 89 11.58 2.05 7.32
N GLN A 90 12.33 3.14 7.33
CA GLN A 90 12.91 3.79 8.51
C GLN A 90 12.12 5.05 8.86
N SER A 91 10.92 4.88 9.43
CA SER A 91 9.99 5.97 9.74
C SER A 91 10.58 7.05 10.65
N GLU A 92 11.40 6.65 11.63
CA GLU A 92 12.05 7.57 12.58
C GLU A 92 13.16 8.39 11.91
N ALA A 93 13.84 7.82 10.92
CA ALA A 93 14.79 8.57 10.10
C ALA A 93 14.07 9.56 9.20
N ALA A 94 12.97 9.14 8.57
CA ALA A 94 12.14 10.03 7.74
C ALA A 94 11.60 11.22 8.53
N GLU A 95 11.09 11.00 9.75
CA GLU A 95 10.60 12.07 10.61
C GLU A 95 11.70 13.08 10.97
N ARG A 96 12.91 12.62 11.32
CA ARG A 96 14.04 13.50 11.64
C ARG A 96 14.39 14.41 10.46
N GLU A 97 14.45 13.86 9.25
CA GLU A 97 14.70 14.64 8.04
C GLU A 97 13.60 15.67 7.78
N LEU A 98 12.32 15.30 7.92
CA LEU A 98 11.20 16.24 7.72
C LEU A 98 11.19 17.36 8.76
N ARG A 99 11.49 17.04 10.03
CA ARG A 99 11.62 18.05 11.08
C ARG A 99 12.79 18.99 10.82
N GLU A 100 13.91 18.48 10.28
CA GLU A 100 15.05 19.31 9.90
C GLU A 100 14.72 20.23 8.72
N ALA A 101 14.02 19.73 7.70
CA ALA A 101 13.50 20.56 6.61
C ALA A 101 12.64 21.73 7.15
N LEU A 102 11.76 21.45 8.12
CA LEU A 102 10.91 22.46 8.76
C LEU A 102 11.66 23.38 9.74
N ARG A 103 12.79 22.94 10.30
CA ARG A 103 13.67 23.78 11.11
C ARG A 103 14.41 24.80 10.23
N LEU A 104 14.85 24.37 9.05
CA LEU A 104 15.51 25.22 8.06
C LEU A 104 14.53 26.19 7.39
N ASN A 105 13.35 25.68 7.03
CA ASN A 105 12.28 26.46 6.43
C ASN A 105 10.92 26.07 7.03
N ALA A 106 10.48 26.84 8.02
CA ALA A 106 9.22 26.62 8.73
C ALA A 106 7.98 26.72 7.83
N SER A 107 8.08 27.30 6.65
CA SER A 107 6.97 27.47 5.71
C SER A 107 7.02 26.47 4.55
N TYR A 108 7.90 25.47 4.59
CA TYR A 108 8.04 24.50 3.50
C TYR A 108 6.89 23.48 3.48
N VAL A 109 5.81 23.84 2.77
CA VAL A 109 4.57 23.05 2.65
C VAL A 109 4.80 21.59 2.25
N PRO A 110 5.68 21.26 1.29
CA PRO A 110 5.97 19.86 0.96
C PRO A 110 6.43 19.00 2.16
N ALA A 111 7.24 19.55 3.07
CA ALA A 111 7.64 18.85 4.28
C ALA A 111 6.51 18.73 5.31
N LEU A 112 5.64 19.74 5.42
CA LEU A 112 4.43 19.65 6.26
C LEU A 112 3.52 18.50 5.80
N LEU A 113 3.26 18.41 4.48
CA LEU A 113 2.41 17.36 3.89
C LEU A 113 2.99 15.96 4.12
N ASN A 114 4.30 15.78 3.91
CA ASN A 114 4.95 14.49 4.10
C ASN A 114 5.01 14.08 5.58
N LEU A 115 5.21 15.04 6.50
CA LEU A 115 5.18 14.77 7.93
C LEU A 115 3.75 14.43 8.41
N ALA A 116 2.74 15.11 7.88
CA ALA A 116 1.34 14.80 8.16
C ALA A 116 0.97 13.38 7.70
N ASN A 117 1.35 12.99 6.47
CA ASN A 117 1.17 11.63 5.96
C ASN A 117 1.86 10.58 6.86
N LEU A 118 3.08 10.88 7.34
CA LEU A 118 3.81 9.97 8.23
C LEU A 118 3.11 9.79 9.59
N HIS A 119 2.49 10.85 10.12
CA HIS A 119 1.67 10.78 11.32
C HIS A 119 0.36 10.01 11.09
N GLU A 120 -0.30 10.16 9.93
CA GLU A 120 -1.47 9.34 9.56
C GLU A 120 -1.15 7.84 9.57
N ASP A 121 -0.05 7.44 8.90
CA ASP A 121 0.44 6.06 8.88
C ASP A 121 0.61 5.47 10.29
N ARG A 122 1.07 6.31 11.23
CA ARG A 122 1.29 5.97 12.64
C ARG A 122 0.05 6.08 13.53
N GLY A 123 -1.04 6.69 13.04
CA GLY A 123 -2.26 6.90 13.82
C GLY A 123 -2.28 8.10 14.72
N GLN A 124 -1.35 9.01 14.50
CA GLN A 124 -1.21 10.28 15.19
C GLN A 124 -2.12 11.29 14.49
N ARG A 125 -3.44 11.13 14.68
CA ARG A 125 -4.49 11.86 13.95
C ARG A 125 -4.43 13.36 14.21
N ASP A 126 -4.24 13.75 15.46
CA ASP A 126 -4.20 15.15 15.87
C ASP A 126 -2.95 15.86 15.35
N GLU A 127 -1.80 15.17 15.38
CA GLU A 127 -0.54 15.67 14.84
C GLU A 127 -0.64 15.87 13.33
N ALA A 128 -1.21 14.91 12.59
CA ALA A 128 -1.46 15.04 11.16
C ALA A 128 -2.40 16.21 10.86
N ARG A 129 -3.50 16.34 11.61
CA ARG A 129 -4.48 17.43 11.48
C ARG A 129 -3.82 18.81 11.60
N LEU A 130 -3.04 19.03 12.66
CA LEU A 130 -2.36 20.32 12.90
C LEU A 130 -1.40 20.69 11.76
N LEU A 131 -0.72 19.70 11.16
CA LEU A 131 0.18 19.94 10.02
C LEU A 131 -0.57 20.28 8.74
N TYR A 132 -1.70 19.64 8.45
CA TYR A 132 -2.55 20.03 7.32
C TYR A 132 -3.17 21.41 7.50
N GLU A 133 -3.64 21.75 8.71
CA GLU A 133 -4.13 23.09 9.04
C GLU A 133 -3.05 24.16 8.83
N ARG A 134 -1.82 23.88 9.24
CA ARG A 134 -0.67 24.76 8.99
C ARG A 134 -0.36 24.90 7.50
N ALA A 135 -0.37 23.80 6.75
CA ALA A 135 -0.20 23.84 5.29
C ALA A 135 -1.28 24.71 4.62
N LEU A 136 -2.54 24.59 5.05
CA LEU A 136 -3.66 25.39 4.54
C LEU A 136 -3.63 26.86 5.00
N THR A 137 -2.92 27.18 6.08
CA THR A 137 -2.69 28.56 6.51
C THR A 137 -1.67 29.25 5.61
N LEU A 138 -0.63 28.52 5.17
CA LEU A 138 0.40 29.01 4.27
C LEU A 138 -0.10 29.07 2.81
N GLU A 139 -0.78 28.01 2.38
CA GLU A 139 -1.32 27.85 1.04
C GLU A 139 -2.81 27.45 1.12
N PRO A 140 -3.74 28.43 1.07
CA PRO A 140 -5.18 28.17 1.20
C PRO A 140 -5.75 27.18 0.18
N TRP A 141 -5.09 27.06 -0.99
CA TRP A 141 -5.41 26.16 -2.10
C TRP A 141 -4.48 24.96 -2.19
N CYS A 142 -3.85 24.55 -1.09
CA CYS A 142 -3.18 23.27 -1.00
C CYS A 142 -4.22 22.13 -1.06
N PHE A 143 -4.58 21.70 -2.27
CA PHE A 143 -5.67 20.76 -2.53
C PHE A 143 -5.49 19.44 -1.79
N LEU A 144 -4.26 18.92 -1.74
CA LEU A 144 -3.95 17.69 -1.02
C LEU A 144 -4.20 17.83 0.49
N ALA A 145 -3.76 18.94 1.11
CA ALA A 145 -4.01 19.17 2.53
C ALA A 145 -5.51 19.27 2.83
N LEU A 146 -6.28 19.96 1.99
CA LEU A 146 -7.73 20.10 2.18
C LEU A 146 -8.44 18.75 2.10
N ALA A 147 -8.12 17.94 1.08
CA ALA A 147 -8.70 16.61 0.92
C ALA A 147 -8.34 15.66 2.08
N ARG A 148 -7.09 15.70 2.54
CA ARG A 148 -6.60 14.89 3.66
C ARG A 148 -7.22 15.31 4.99
N LEU A 149 -7.29 16.62 5.26
CA LEU A 149 -7.94 17.16 6.45
C LEU A 149 -9.42 16.73 6.52
N ALA A 150 -10.15 16.86 5.41
CA ALA A 150 -11.54 16.42 5.32
C ALA A 150 -11.69 14.90 5.53
N SER A 151 -10.74 14.10 5.03
CA SER A 151 -10.75 12.64 5.23
C SER A 151 -10.40 12.25 6.67
N LEU A 152 -9.59 13.06 7.35
CA LEU A 152 -9.19 12.87 8.75
C LEU A 152 -10.25 13.29 9.75
N GLN A 153 -11.23 14.11 9.41
CA GLN A 153 -12.23 14.55 10.38
C GLN A 153 -13.27 13.46 10.68
N PRO A 154 -13.71 13.30 11.94
CA PRO A 154 -14.82 12.40 12.25
C PRO A 154 -16.11 12.90 11.58
N ALA A 155 -17.10 12.02 11.40
CA ALA A 155 -18.29 12.32 10.61
C ALA A 155 -19.09 13.52 11.15
N ASP A 156 -19.10 13.72 12.46
CA ASP A 156 -19.75 14.84 13.17
C ASP A 156 -19.03 16.18 13.01
N ALA A 157 -17.75 16.17 12.62
CA ALA A 157 -16.97 17.38 12.34
C ALA A 157 -17.01 17.80 10.85
N LEU A 158 -17.67 17.02 9.99
CA LEU A 158 -17.87 17.37 8.58
C LEU A 158 -19.09 18.28 8.47
N ASP A 159 -18.86 19.53 8.09
CA ASP A 159 -19.90 20.56 8.06
C ASP A 159 -20.07 21.20 6.67
N GLU A 160 -21.12 22.02 6.54
CA GLU A 160 -21.42 22.75 5.30
C GLU A 160 -20.30 23.72 4.90
N ARG A 161 -19.53 24.23 5.87
CA ARG A 161 -18.40 25.13 5.60
C ARG A 161 -17.27 24.38 4.88
N LEU A 162 -16.93 23.18 5.35
CA LEU A 162 -15.94 22.32 4.70
C LEU A 162 -16.42 21.89 3.30
N ILE A 163 -17.69 21.49 3.18
CA ILE A 163 -18.29 21.13 1.89
C ILE A 163 -18.21 22.29 0.89
N ALA A 164 -18.55 23.51 1.31
CA ALA A 164 -18.43 24.70 0.48
C ALA A 164 -16.97 24.93 0.04
N ARG A 165 -16.01 24.77 0.96
CA ARG A 165 -14.58 24.93 0.66
C ARG A 165 -14.07 23.87 -0.32
N LEU A 166 -14.52 22.61 -0.19
CA LEU A 166 -14.20 21.53 -1.13
C LEU A 166 -14.78 21.81 -2.53
N ARG A 167 -16.03 22.28 -2.62
CA ARG A 167 -16.66 22.70 -3.88
C ARG A 167 -15.91 23.86 -4.53
N GLU A 168 -15.50 24.85 -3.75
CA GLU A 168 -14.70 25.97 -4.26
C GLU A 168 -13.34 25.52 -4.79
N ALA A 169 -12.65 24.64 -4.05
CA ALA A 169 -11.37 24.07 -4.47
C ALA A 169 -11.49 23.26 -5.78
N LEU A 170 -12.57 22.48 -5.94
CA LEU A 170 -12.86 21.74 -7.17
C LEU A 170 -13.12 22.65 -8.38
N ALA A 171 -13.64 23.86 -8.16
CA ALA A 171 -13.91 24.85 -9.20
C ALA A 171 -12.66 25.64 -9.65
N ARG A 172 -11.51 25.46 -8.97
CA ARG A 172 -10.27 26.17 -9.29
C ARG A 172 -9.67 25.64 -10.60
N PRO A 173 -9.32 26.51 -11.57
CA PRO A 173 -8.74 26.08 -12.85
C PRO A 173 -7.36 25.43 -12.71
N GLU A 174 -6.65 25.70 -11.61
CA GLU A 174 -5.32 25.15 -11.32
C GLU A 174 -5.38 23.70 -10.82
N ALA A 175 -6.56 23.21 -10.39
CA ALA A 175 -6.69 21.85 -9.90
C ALA A 175 -6.42 20.84 -11.03
N SER A 176 -5.40 19.99 -10.86
CA SER A 176 -5.14 18.90 -11.79
C SER A 176 -6.23 17.82 -11.68
N ALA A 177 -6.25 16.86 -12.61
CA ALA A 177 -7.13 15.68 -12.47
C ALA A 177 -6.82 14.88 -11.19
N ALA A 178 -5.56 14.83 -10.75
CA ALA A 178 -5.20 14.18 -9.49
C ALA A 178 -5.74 14.95 -8.27
N ASP A 179 -5.68 16.28 -8.29
CA ASP A 179 -6.23 17.12 -7.22
C ASP A 179 -7.74 17.00 -7.15
N ARG A 180 -8.43 17.07 -8.30
CA ARG A 180 -9.88 16.90 -8.38
C ARG A 180 -10.34 15.52 -7.90
N ALA A 181 -9.57 14.47 -8.18
CA ALA A 181 -9.84 13.14 -7.64
C ALA A 181 -9.81 13.16 -6.11
N ASN A 182 -8.70 13.64 -5.51
CA ASN A 182 -8.56 13.72 -4.05
C ASN A 182 -9.67 14.54 -3.39
N LEU A 183 -9.94 15.74 -3.92
CA LEU A 183 -11.00 16.61 -3.42
C LEU A 183 -12.39 16.00 -3.59
N GLY A 184 -12.65 15.33 -4.70
CA GLY A 184 -13.94 14.70 -5.01
C GLY A 184 -14.26 13.53 -4.08
N PHE A 185 -13.26 12.69 -3.75
CA PHE A 185 -13.43 11.63 -2.76
C PHE A 185 -13.70 12.20 -1.35
N ALA A 186 -13.00 13.27 -0.97
CA ALA A 186 -13.24 13.97 0.28
C ALA A 186 -14.64 14.60 0.34
N LEU A 187 -15.10 15.22 -0.75
CA LEU A 187 -16.44 15.78 -0.88
C LEU A 187 -17.51 14.69 -0.80
N GLY A 188 -17.31 13.56 -1.50
CA GLY A 188 -18.21 12.41 -1.43
C GLY A 188 -18.42 11.94 0.00
N ARG A 189 -17.33 11.80 0.77
CA ARG A 189 -17.38 11.41 2.18
C ARG A 189 -18.12 12.43 3.04
N ALA A 190 -17.86 13.72 2.85
CA ALA A 190 -18.52 14.78 3.63
C ALA A 190 -20.03 14.83 3.36
N LEU A 191 -20.45 14.68 2.10
CA LEU A 191 -21.86 14.64 1.73
C LEU A 191 -22.57 13.38 2.26
N ASP A 192 -21.89 12.23 2.22
CA ASP A 192 -22.42 10.96 2.73
C ASP A 192 -22.67 11.04 4.24
N ALA A 193 -21.72 11.59 5.00
CA ALA A 193 -21.85 11.81 6.44
C ALA A 193 -23.01 12.75 6.82
N MET A 194 -23.33 13.72 5.95
CA MET A 194 -24.46 14.65 6.11
C MET A 194 -25.80 14.07 5.63
N GLY A 195 -25.82 12.85 5.08
CA GLY A 195 -27.02 12.20 4.54
C GLY A 195 -27.40 12.65 3.12
N ASP A 196 -26.60 13.47 2.44
CA ASP A 196 -26.79 13.79 1.02
C ASP A 196 -26.20 12.68 0.14
N TYR A 197 -26.86 11.52 0.13
CA TYR A 197 -26.39 10.35 -0.61
C TYR A 197 -26.34 10.56 -2.13
N ARG A 198 -27.25 11.37 -2.67
CA ARG A 198 -27.28 11.67 -4.11
C ARG A 198 -26.08 12.56 -4.49
N GLY A 199 -25.82 13.60 -3.71
CA GLY A 199 -24.65 14.45 -3.89
C GLY A 199 -23.35 13.68 -3.68
N ALA A 200 -23.28 12.84 -2.64
CA ALA A 200 -22.13 11.99 -2.35
C ALA A 200 -21.79 11.08 -3.54
N PHE A 201 -22.78 10.35 -4.05
CA PHE A 201 -22.57 9.45 -5.19
C PHE A 201 -22.13 10.20 -6.45
N ALA A 202 -22.70 11.38 -6.72
CA ALA A 202 -22.27 12.22 -7.84
C ALA A 202 -20.80 12.69 -7.68
N ALA A 203 -20.40 13.06 -6.46
CA ALA A 203 -19.02 13.45 -6.15
C ALA A 203 -18.05 12.27 -6.33
N TYR A 204 -18.38 11.08 -5.82
CA TYR A 204 -17.57 9.86 -6.03
C TYR A 204 -17.46 9.49 -7.51
N GLN A 205 -18.54 9.63 -8.27
CA GLN A 205 -18.50 9.36 -9.71
C GLN A 205 -17.58 10.34 -10.45
N ALA A 206 -17.61 11.62 -10.11
CA ALA A 206 -16.68 12.61 -10.65
C ALA A 206 -15.23 12.32 -10.24
N ALA A 207 -14.99 12.02 -8.97
CA ALA A 207 -13.67 11.70 -8.43
C ALA A 207 -13.05 10.49 -9.14
N ASN A 208 -13.82 9.43 -9.38
CA ASN A 208 -13.37 8.25 -10.11
C ASN A 208 -13.04 8.55 -11.59
N ARG A 209 -13.80 9.44 -12.26
CA ARG A 209 -13.46 9.91 -13.61
C ARG A 209 -12.14 10.70 -13.63
N ASP A 210 -11.97 11.61 -12.68
CA ASP A 210 -10.74 12.41 -12.55
C ASP A 210 -9.53 11.53 -12.17
N SER A 211 -9.72 10.54 -11.30
CA SER A 211 -8.68 9.57 -10.95
C SER A 211 -8.20 8.80 -12.19
N ARG A 212 -9.15 8.34 -13.03
CA ARG A 212 -8.85 7.72 -14.34
C ARG A 212 -8.12 8.69 -15.27
N ALA A 213 -8.51 9.96 -15.33
CA ALA A 213 -7.87 10.97 -16.18
C ALA A 213 -6.46 11.36 -15.69
N SER A 214 -6.16 11.19 -14.40
CA SER A 214 -4.85 11.47 -13.81
C SER A 214 -3.78 10.43 -14.18
N ALA A 215 -4.18 9.27 -14.69
CA ALA A 215 -3.27 8.18 -15.02
C ALA A 215 -2.54 8.43 -16.36
N LEU A 216 -1.26 8.03 -16.43
CA LEU A 216 -0.50 8.07 -17.68
C LEU A 216 -1.14 7.12 -18.73
N PRO A 217 -1.13 7.46 -20.03
CA PRO A 217 -1.83 6.72 -21.08
C PRO A 217 -1.48 5.23 -21.18
N ALA A 218 -0.27 4.84 -20.74
CA ALA A 218 0.25 3.48 -20.89
C ALA A 218 -0.16 2.50 -19.77
N VAL A 219 -0.83 2.93 -18.69
CA VAL A 219 -0.85 2.13 -17.45
C VAL A 219 -2.23 1.63 -16.97
N VAL A 220 -3.38 2.23 -17.30
CA VAL A 220 -4.53 2.01 -16.38
C VAL A 220 -5.93 2.04 -17.02
N ARG A 221 -6.29 1.03 -17.82
CA ARG A 221 -7.70 0.64 -17.93
C ARG A 221 -7.83 -0.81 -17.50
N TYR A 222 -8.86 -1.08 -16.70
CA TYR A 222 -9.20 -2.44 -16.35
C TYR A 222 -9.61 -3.20 -17.61
N ASP A 223 -8.88 -4.27 -17.92
CA ASP A 223 -9.17 -5.16 -19.04
C ASP A 223 -9.90 -6.39 -18.48
N ARG A 224 -11.21 -6.45 -18.75
CA ARG A 224 -12.06 -7.58 -18.35
C ARG A 224 -11.58 -8.89 -18.95
N ALA A 225 -11.19 -8.89 -20.23
CA ALA A 225 -10.71 -10.08 -20.91
C ALA A 225 -9.34 -10.54 -20.36
N ALA A 226 -8.46 -9.61 -19.99
CA ALA A 226 -7.23 -9.96 -19.30
C ALA A 226 -7.50 -10.59 -17.92
N GLN A 227 -8.45 -10.04 -17.15
CA GLN A 227 -8.84 -10.63 -15.88
C GLN A 227 -9.45 -12.02 -16.06
N GLU A 228 -10.29 -12.21 -17.06
CA GLU A 228 -10.86 -13.51 -17.42
C GLU A 228 -9.77 -14.53 -17.72
N ARG A 229 -8.80 -14.18 -18.59
CA ARG A 229 -7.65 -15.04 -18.90
C ARG A 229 -6.87 -15.44 -17.66
N VAL A 230 -6.54 -14.50 -16.78
CA VAL A 230 -5.82 -14.81 -15.52
C VAL A 230 -6.64 -15.78 -14.66
N THR A 231 -7.94 -15.56 -14.55
CA THR A 231 -8.84 -16.43 -13.77
C THR A 231 -8.90 -17.83 -14.36
N GLU A 232 -9.01 -17.94 -15.68
CA GLU A 232 -9.07 -19.21 -16.41
C GLU A 232 -7.74 -19.96 -16.33
N GLN A 233 -6.60 -19.28 -16.48
CA GLN A 233 -5.28 -19.88 -16.32
C GLN A 233 -5.08 -20.46 -14.92
N LEU A 234 -5.54 -19.76 -13.87
CA LEU A 234 -5.46 -20.24 -12.50
C LEU A 234 -6.37 -21.44 -12.23
N ILE A 235 -7.60 -21.43 -12.76
CA ILE A 235 -8.55 -22.56 -12.63
C ILE A 235 -8.08 -23.78 -13.43
N ALA A 236 -7.47 -23.57 -14.60
CA ALA A 236 -6.96 -24.65 -15.45
C ALA A 236 -5.63 -25.22 -14.97
N ALA A 237 -4.92 -24.51 -14.07
CA ALA A 237 -3.64 -24.97 -13.55
C ALA A 237 -3.84 -26.27 -12.75
N PRO A 238 -2.99 -27.30 -12.98
CA PRO A 238 -3.13 -28.57 -12.29
C PRO A 238 -2.90 -28.39 -10.79
N ALA A 239 -3.77 -28.98 -9.97
CA ALA A 239 -3.58 -29.01 -8.52
C ALA A 239 -2.28 -29.77 -8.20
N ARG A 240 -1.38 -29.14 -7.45
CA ARG A 240 -0.16 -29.74 -6.95
C ARG A 240 -0.12 -29.64 -5.43
N THR A 241 0.53 -30.60 -4.80
CA THR A 241 0.84 -30.58 -3.38
C THR A 241 2.18 -31.28 -3.23
N LEU A 242 3.14 -30.65 -2.57
CA LEU A 242 4.41 -31.31 -2.26
C LEU A 242 4.11 -32.56 -1.40
N ALA A 243 4.50 -33.72 -1.92
CA ALA A 243 4.26 -35.00 -1.28
C ALA A 243 5.31 -35.20 -0.18
N GLY A 244 4.91 -35.03 1.08
CA GLY A 244 5.75 -35.43 2.21
C GLY A 244 5.93 -34.36 3.26
N ARG A 245 5.36 -34.67 4.43
CA ARG A 245 5.71 -34.22 5.79
C ARG A 245 6.11 -32.75 5.91
N ALA A 246 5.26 -31.96 6.58
CA ALA A 246 5.76 -30.87 7.43
C ALA A 246 7.01 -31.41 8.13
N PRO A 247 8.20 -30.79 7.96
CA PRO A 247 9.41 -31.36 8.51
C PRO A 247 9.13 -31.62 9.98
N THR A 248 9.22 -32.88 10.39
CA THR A 248 9.18 -33.23 11.81
C THR A 248 10.34 -32.47 12.45
N GLY A 249 10.04 -31.36 13.12
CA GLY A 249 11.04 -30.42 13.63
C GLY A 249 11.35 -29.20 12.77
N ALA A 250 10.48 -28.76 11.84
CA ALA A 250 10.60 -27.42 11.25
C ALA A 250 10.45 -26.36 12.36
N SER A 251 11.59 -25.93 12.89
CA SER A 251 11.71 -24.83 13.85
C SER A 251 11.33 -23.53 13.15
N GLY A 252 10.06 -23.17 13.16
CA GLY A 252 9.58 -21.90 12.64
C GLY A 252 8.06 -21.76 12.72
N PRO A 253 7.55 -20.52 12.65
CA PRO A 253 6.13 -20.27 12.71
C PRO A 253 5.38 -20.91 11.54
N ARG A 254 4.19 -21.44 11.80
CA ARG A 254 3.26 -21.88 10.76
C ARG A 254 2.57 -20.66 10.12
N PRO A 255 2.54 -20.53 8.78
CA PRO A 255 1.83 -19.41 8.16
C PRO A 255 0.32 -19.62 8.15
N ILE A 256 -0.42 -18.55 8.45
CA ILE A 256 -1.87 -18.42 8.28
C ILE A 256 -2.10 -17.34 7.22
N PHE A 257 -2.55 -17.71 6.03
CA PHE A 257 -2.80 -16.71 4.98
C PHE A 257 -4.17 -16.09 5.18
N VAL A 258 -4.29 -14.78 5.11
CA VAL A 258 -5.58 -14.07 5.20
C VAL A 258 -5.82 -13.33 3.89
N CYS A 259 -6.91 -13.65 3.20
CA CYS A 259 -7.18 -13.16 1.85
C CYS A 259 -8.68 -12.98 1.58
N GLY A 260 -9.01 -12.29 0.50
CA GLY A 260 -10.39 -12.01 0.13
C GLY A 260 -10.49 -10.77 -0.74
N MET A 261 -11.70 -10.43 -1.17
CA MET A 261 -11.90 -9.17 -1.88
C MET A 261 -11.41 -7.98 -1.04
N PHE A 262 -10.76 -7.00 -1.68
CA PHE A 262 -10.38 -5.78 -0.97
C PHE A 262 -11.63 -5.16 -0.30
N ARG A 263 -11.53 -4.73 0.97
CA ARG A 263 -12.68 -4.28 1.82
C ARG A 263 -13.63 -5.36 2.33
N SER A 264 -13.26 -6.64 2.28
CA SER A 264 -14.03 -7.74 2.88
C SER A 264 -13.70 -8.07 4.34
N GLY A 265 -12.89 -7.24 5.03
CA GLY A 265 -12.59 -7.41 6.46
C GLY A 265 -11.30 -8.17 6.79
N SER A 266 -10.37 -8.35 5.84
CA SER A 266 -9.11 -9.07 6.05
C SER A 266 -8.21 -8.50 7.17
N THR A 267 -8.14 -7.17 7.30
CA THR A 267 -7.37 -6.53 8.39
C THR A 267 -8.01 -6.79 9.76
N LEU A 268 -9.35 -6.75 9.85
CA LEU A 268 -10.07 -7.06 11.08
C LEU A 268 -9.84 -8.52 11.48
N ALA A 269 -9.94 -9.45 10.54
CA ALA A 269 -9.66 -10.86 10.76
C ALA A 269 -8.22 -11.08 11.24
N GLU A 270 -7.23 -10.44 10.61
CA GLU A 270 -5.83 -10.52 11.05
C GLU A 270 -5.64 -9.99 12.48
N GLN A 271 -6.22 -8.82 12.81
CA GLN A 271 -6.10 -8.26 14.16
C GLN A 271 -6.72 -9.16 15.21
N LEU A 272 -7.89 -9.73 14.91
CA LEU A 272 -8.56 -10.68 15.79
C LEU A 272 -7.68 -11.92 16.03
N ILE A 273 -7.15 -12.53 14.95
CA ILE A 273 -6.27 -13.70 15.02
C ILE A 273 -4.97 -13.38 15.78
N ALA A 274 -4.38 -12.20 15.54
CA ALA A 274 -3.16 -11.75 16.19
C ALA A 274 -3.36 -11.28 17.64
N GLY A 275 -4.60 -11.24 18.15
CA GLY A 275 -4.89 -11.13 19.58
C GLY A 275 -4.37 -12.33 20.37
N HIS A 276 -4.25 -13.50 19.73
CA HIS A 276 -3.73 -14.71 20.34
C HIS A 276 -2.22 -14.61 20.64
N PRO A 277 -1.75 -14.95 21.85
CA PRO A 277 -0.34 -14.77 22.24
C PRO A 277 0.65 -15.60 21.39
N GLY A 278 0.19 -16.70 20.80
CA GLY A 278 1.00 -17.53 19.90
C GLY A 278 1.03 -17.07 18.44
N VAL A 279 0.30 -16.00 18.06
CA VAL A 279 0.19 -15.57 16.66
C VAL A 279 0.74 -14.15 16.47
N ALA A 280 1.70 -14.00 15.55
CA ALA A 280 2.19 -12.69 15.17
C ALA A 280 1.49 -12.17 13.90
N ALA A 281 1.05 -10.91 13.93
CA ALA A 281 0.57 -10.20 12.74
C ALA A 281 1.72 -9.90 11.77
N GLY A 282 1.76 -10.57 10.62
CA GLY A 282 2.77 -10.30 9.59
C GLY A 282 2.38 -9.19 8.62
N GLY A 283 1.08 -8.85 8.53
CA GLY A 283 0.58 -7.87 7.58
C GLY A 283 0.75 -8.31 6.13
N GLU A 284 0.94 -7.34 5.24
CA GLU A 284 1.14 -7.59 3.80
C GLU A 284 2.61 -7.92 3.51
N LEU A 285 2.97 -9.21 3.61
CA LEU A 285 4.33 -9.67 3.34
C LEU A 285 4.62 -9.67 1.83
N GLU A 286 5.78 -9.14 1.43
CA GLU A 286 6.23 -9.15 0.02
C GLU A 286 6.91 -10.47 -0.39
N LEU A 287 6.88 -11.49 0.48
CA LEU A 287 7.62 -12.74 0.28
C LEU A 287 7.09 -13.55 -0.90
N LEU A 288 5.78 -13.81 -0.96
CA LEU A 288 5.17 -14.54 -2.08
C LEU A 288 5.22 -13.75 -3.39
N PRO A 289 4.85 -12.45 -3.46
CA PRO A 289 4.98 -11.68 -4.69
C PRO A 289 6.41 -11.63 -5.23
N ALA A 290 7.40 -11.39 -4.37
CA ALA A 290 8.80 -11.36 -4.79
C ALA A 290 9.29 -12.72 -5.28
N MET A 291 8.84 -13.81 -4.65
CA MET A 291 9.14 -15.17 -5.09
C MET A 291 8.56 -15.45 -6.48
N ILE A 292 7.29 -15.11 -6.70
CA ILE A 292 6.64 -15.30 -8.00
C ILE A 292 7.39 -14.51 -9.07
N ALA A 293 7.64 -13.23 -8.82
CA ALA A 293 8.29 -12.34 -9.78
C ALA A 293 9.68 -12.80 -10.19
N ARG A 294 10.45 -13.42 -9.27
CA ARG A 294 11.83 -13.84 -9.52
C ARG A 294 11.95 -15.24 -10.10
N GLU A 295 11.08 -16.16 -9.68
CA GLU A 295 11.32 -17.60 -9.84
C GLU A 295 10.19 -18.33 -10.57
N LEU A 296 8.99 -17.72 -10.69
CA LEU A 296 7.79 -18.40 -11.20
C LEU A 296 7.03 -17.62 -12.28
N LEU A 297 7.60 -16.56 -12.87
CA LEU A 297 7.04 -15.96 -14.09
C LEU A 297 7.43 -16.77 -15.35
N PRO A 298 6.54 -16.91 -16.36
CA PRO A 298 5.12 -16.56 -16.32
C PRO A 298 4.34 -17.46 -15.33
N PHE A 299 3.40 -16.84 -14.59
CA PHE A 299 2.61 -17.50 -13.54
C PHE A 299 1.14 -17.57 -13.98
N PRO A 300 0.44 -18.72 -13.81
CA PRO A 300 0.83 -19.93 -13.09
C PRO A 300 1.58 -21.01 -13.90
N GLU A 301 1.91 -20.76 -15.17
CA GLU A 301 2.49 -21.79 -16.07
C GLU A 301 3.81 -22.37 -15.55
N SER A 302 4.73 -21.51 -15.10
CA SER A 302 6.00 -21.96 -14.53
C SER A 302 5.83 -22.74 -13.23
N LEU A 303 4.77 -22.48 -12.45
CA LEU A 303 4.46 -23.29 -11.27
C LEU A 303 4.04 -24.71 -11.67
N ALA A 304 3.25 -24.87 -12.74
CA ALA A 304 2.84 -26.20 -13.21
C ALA A 304 4.05 -27.04 -13.64
N ALA A 305 5.06 -26.43 -14.26
CA ALA A 305 6.27 -27.09 -14.74
C ALA A 305 7.41 -27.21 -13.69
N ALA A 306 7.31 -26.53 -12.55
CA ALA A 306 8.41 -26.44 -11.58
C ALA A 306 8.81 -27.81 -11.01
N PRO A 307 10.10 -28.17 -11.01
CA PRO A 307 10.59 -29.38 -10.35
C PRO A 307 10.30 -29.37 -8.85
N GLU A 308 10.01 -30.53 -8.27
CA GLU A 308 9.73 -30.67 -6.84
C GLU A 308 10.86 -30.12 -5.94
N ALA A 309 12.13 -30.35 -6.31
CA ALA A 309 13.29 -29.80 -5.60
C ALA A 309 13.27 -28.27 -5.55
N LYS A 310 12.84 -27.60 -6.63
CA LYS A 310 12.71 -26.14 -6.68
C LYS A 310 11.61 -25.67 -5.74
N LEU A 311 10.46 -26.35 -5.75
CA LEU A 311 9.33 -26.03 -4.86
C LEU A 311 9.70 -26.23 -3.39
N MET A 312 10.42 -27.30 -3.04
CA MET A 312 10.95 -27.51 -1.69
C MET A 312 11.91 -26.39 -1.27
N GLN A 313 12.80 -25.95 -2.18
CA GLN A 313 13.68 -24.81 -1.93
C GLN A 313 12.90 -23.52 -1.68
N LEU A 314 11.88 -23.23 -2.49
CA LEU A 314 11.04 -22.05 -2.33
C LEU A 314 10.26 -22.07 -1.00
N ALA A 315 9.69 -23.23 -0.63
CA ALA A 315 9.03 -23.41 0.65
C ALA A 315 9.98 -23.18 1.83
N ALA A 316 11.21 -23.71 1.77
CA ALA A 316 12.23 -23.51 2.79
C ALA A 316 12.62 -22.03 2.93
N GLN A 317 12.87 -21.33 1.81
CA GLN A 317 13.21 -19.90 1.81
C GLN A 317 12.13 -19.04 2.46
N TYR A 318 10.85 -19.31 2.18
CA TYR A 318 9.75 -18.60 2.84
C TYR A 318 9.75 -18.87 4.34
N ARG A 319 9.85 -20.13 4.77
CA ARG A 319 9.86 -20.52 6.19
C ARG A 319 11.03 -19.92 6.97
N GLU A 320 12.23 -19.96 6.40
CA GLU A 320 13.41 -19.32 6.99
C GLU A 320 13.20 -17.81 7.16
N ARG A 321 12.60 -17.16 6.17
CA ARG A 321 12.37 -15.71 6.22
C ARG A 321 11.33 -15.32 7.26
N ILE A 322 10.20 -16.05 7.37
CA ILE A 322 9.22 -15.78 8.42
C ILE A 322 9.78 -16.11 9.82
N ALA A 323 10.60 -17.17 9.96
CA ALA A 323 11.24 -17.49 11.24
C ALA A 323 12.23 -16.40 11.67
N ALA A 324 12.98 -15.82 10.74
CA ALA A 324 13.88 -14.71 11.02
C ALA A 324 13.13 -13.41 11.40
N LEU A 325 11.97 -13.16 10.78
CA LEU A 325 11.16 -11.97 11.07
C LEU A 325 10.35 -12.10 12.38
N PHE A 326 9.93 -13.32 12.71
CA PHE A 326 9.04 -13.61 13.84
C PHE A 326 9.55 -14.80 14.68
N PRO A 327 10.74 -14.69 15.30
CA PRO A 327 11.44 -15.83 15.92
C PRO A 327 10.73 -16.44 17.14
N HIS A 328 9.77 -15.73 17.73
CA HIS A 328 9.05 -16.17 18.93
C HIS A 328 7.58 -16.56 18.67
N ALA A 329 7.13 -16.49 17.41
CA ALA A 329 5.76 -16.77 17.06
C ALA A 329 5.57 -18.27 16.77
N ALA A 330 4.45 -18.85 17.22
CA ALA A 330 4.05 -20.20 16.83
C ALA A 330 3.37 -20.20 15.45
N CYS A 331 2.58 -19.16 15.18
CA CYS A 331 2.01 -18.89 13.86
C CYS A 331 2.26 -17.44 13.44
N VAL A 332 2.28 -17.18 12.14
CA VAL A 332 2.39 -15.83 11.56
C VAL A 332 1.28 -15.65 10.54
N THR A 333 0.56 -14.53 10.60
CA THR A 333 -0.38 -14.19 9.53
C THR A 333 0.37 -13.60 8.33
N ASP A 334 0.00 -14.01 7.12
CA ASP A 334 0.34 -13.34 5.86
C ASP A 334 -0.97 -12.82 5.26
N LYS A 335 -1.33 -11.59 5.63
CA LYS A 335 -2.58 -10.96 5.24
C LYS A 335 -2.33 -10.13 4.00
N ARG A 336 -2.81 -10.61 2.86
CA ARG A 336 -2.98 -9.79 1.65
C ARG A 336 -4.31 -10.12 0.99
N PRO A 337 -5.15 -9.13 0.69
CA PRO A 337 -6.41 -9.38 -0.02
C PRO A 337 -6.19 -10.22 -1.28
N ASP A 338 -5.17 -9.90 -2.09
CA ASP A 338 -4.82 -10.55 -3.34
C ASP A 338 -4.16 -11.95 -3.21
N ASN A 339 -3.91 -12.45 -2.00
CA ASN A 339 -3.41 -13.83 -1.80
C ASN A 339 -4.37 -14.90 -2.37
N PHE A 340 -5.63 -14.58 -2.66
CA PHE A 340 -6.56 -15.51 -3.34
C PHE A 340 -6.08 -15.89 -4.76
N PHE A 341 -5.24 -15.08 -5.42
CA PHE A 341 -4.59 -15.46 -6.69
C PHE A 341 -3.49 -16.50 -6.49
N CYS A 342 -2.98 -16.65 -5.26
CA CYS A 342 -1.83 -17.48 -4.93
C CYS A 342 -2.20 -18.77 -4.18
N ILE A 343 -3.50 -19.07 -3.98
CA ILE A 343 -3.91 -20.24 -3.17
C ILE A 343 -3.33 -21.55 -3.73
N GLY A 344 -3.34 -21.75 -5.05
CA GLY A 344 -2.70 -22.94 -5.66
C GLY A 344 -1.21 -23.06 -5.31
N LEU A 345 -0.46 -21.95 -5.32
CA LEU A 345 0.95 -21.92 -4.89
C LEU A 345 1.09 -22.18 -3.39
N ILE A 346 0.31 -21.49 -2.56
CA ILE A 346 0.30 -21.63 -1.10
C ILE A 346 0.08 -23.09 -0.72
N ARG A 347 -0.91 -23.74 -1.33
CA ARG A 347 -1.24 -25.15 -1.07
C ARG A 347 -0.20 -26.11 -1.62
N THR A 348 0.50 -25.73 -2.69
CA THR A 348 1.63 -26.50 -3.20
C THR A 348 2.81 -26.47 -2.22
N LEU A 349 3.19 -25.30 -1.73
CA LEU A 349 4.37 -25.09 -0.88
C LEU A 349 4.15 -25.43 0.59
N PHE A 350 2.95 -25.20 1.11
CA PHE A 350 2.63 -25.30 2.53
C PHE A 350 1.35 -26.13 2.75
N PRO A 351 1.44 -27.47 2.67
CA PRO A 351 0.27 -28.34 2.84
C PRO A 351 -0.41 -28.21 4.23
N ASP A 352 0.32 -27.74 5.24
CA ASP A 352 -0.11 -27.45 6.62
C ASP A 352 -0.66 -26.02 6.83
N ALA A 353 -0.55 -25.14 5.84
CA ALA A 353 -1.04 -23.76 5.96
C ALA A 353 -2.56 -23.71 5.93
N LEU A 354 -3.12 -22.90 6.83
CA LEU A 354 -4.53 -22.51 6.81
C LEU A 354 -4.70 -21.20 6.06
N ILE A 355 -5.84 -21.06 5.41
CA ILE A 355 -6.21 -19.88 4.64
C ILE A 355 -7.52 -19.35 5.21
N VAL A 356 -7.50 -18.15 5.79
CA VAL A 356 -8.70 -17.42 6.18
C VAL A 356 -9.17 -16.61 4.98
N HIS A 357 -10.37 -16.91 4.52
CA HIS A 357 -11.01 -16.22 3.41
C HIS A 357 -12.08 -15.27 3.95
N THR A 358 -11.81 -13.97 3.87
CA THR A 358 -12.73 -12.94 4.37
C THR A 358 -13.78 -12.59 3.33
N THR A 359 -15.05 -12.59 3.74
CA THR A 359 -16.21 -12.26 2.91
C THR A 359 -17.07 -11.19 3.55
N ARG A 360 -17.72 -10.41 2.71
CA ARG A 360 -18.70 -9.38 3.06
C ARG A 360 -19.82 -9.39 2.02
N ASP A 361 -20.99 -8.84 2.34
CA ASP A 361 -22.05 -8.60 1.38
C ASP A 361 -21.50 -7.97 0.11
N ALA A 362 -21.92 -8.50 -1.04
CA ALA A 362 -21.31 -8.17 -2.31
C ALA A 362 -21.52 -6.71 -2.69
N LEU A 363 -22.70 -6.15 -2.40
CA LEU A 363 -23.02 -4.76 -2.73
C LEU A 363 -22.25 -3.82 -1.81
N ASP A 364 -22.27 -4.08 -0.50
CA ASP A 364 -21.52 -3.30 0.48
C ASP A 364 -20.02 -3.32 0.18
N ASN A 365 -19.48 -4.47 -0.20
CA ASN A 365 -18.08 -4.60 -0.53
C ASN A 365 -17.73 -3.82 -1.81
N CYS A 366 -18.49 -3.99 -2.90
CA CYS A 366 -18.23 -3.30 -4.16
C CYS A 366 -18.37 -1.79 -4.02
N LEU A 367 -19.41 -1.33 -3.31
CA LEU A 367 -19.63 0.10 -3.06
C LEU A 367 -18.50 0.68 -2.19
N SER A 368 -18.08 -0.06 -1.16
CA SER A 368 -16.97 0.37 -0.31
C SER A 368 -15.64 0.44 -1.06
N VAL A 369 -15.43 -0.38 -2.09
CA VAL A 369 -14.26 -0.27 -2.98
C VAL A 369 -14.38 0.98 -3.86
N TYR A 370 -15.56 1.21 -4.43
CA TYR A 370 -15.84 2.31 -5.35
C TYR A 370 -15.72 3.71 -4.70
N PHE A 371 -16.00 3.82 -3.40
CA PHE A 371 -15.90 5.07 -2.63
C PHE A 371 -14.48 5.41 -2.15
N LEU A 372 -13.48 4.58 -2.47
CA LEU A 372 -12.10 4.80 -2.02
C LEU A 372 -11.18 5.24 -3.16
N HIS A 373 -10.27 6.15 -2.83
CA HIS A 373 -9.18 6.54 -3.74
C HIS A 373 -8.03 5.52 -3.66
N LEU A 374 -8.18 4.40 -4.38
CA LEU A 374 -7.23 3.29 -4.33
C LEU A 374 -6.02 3.47 -5.27
N ASP A 375 -5.00 2.65 -5.04
CA ASP A 375 -3.82 2.56 -5.91
C ASP A 375 -4.24 2.28 -7.36
N ARG A 376 -3.53 2.89 -8.32
CA ARG A 376 -3.84 2.80 -9.76
C ARG A 376 -3.86 1.35 -10.29
N ARG A 377 -3.14 0.43 -9.66
CA ARG A 377 -3.18 -1.01 -10.02
C ARG A 377 -4.56 -1.62 -9.81
N MET A 378 -5.38 -1.04 -8.94
CA MET A 378 -6.76 -1.45 -8.65
C MET A 378 -7.77 -0.75 -9.55
N SER A 379 -7.46 -0.62 -10.84
CA SER A 379 -8.24 0.14 -11.81
C SER A 379 -9.71 -0.31 -11.96
N TYR A 380 -10.04 -1.55 -11.58
CA TYR A 380 -11.41 -2.05 -11.52
C TYR A 380 -12.30 -1.24 -10.55
N ALA A 381 -11.70 -0.61 -9.53
CA ALA A 381 -12.42 0.16 -8.51
C ALA A 381 -13.02 1.47 -9.03
N LEU A 382 -12.58 1.96 -10.20
CA LEU A 382 -12.98 3.26 -10.73
C LEU A 382 -14.33 3.23 -11.48
N ASP A 383 -14.94 2.05 -11.63
CA ASP A 383 -16.24 1.85 -12.26
C ASP A 383 -16.98 0.69 -11.58
N LEU A 384 -18.27 0.86 -11.29
CA LEU A 384 -19.05 -0.15 -10.59
C LEU A 384 -19.25 -1.42 -11.41
N MET A 385 -19.36 -1.32 -12.73
CA MET A 385 -19.50 -2.49 -13.59
C MET A 385 -18.19 -3.27 -13.68
N ASP A 386 -17.06 -2.57 -13.70
CA ASP A 386 -15.73 -3.19 -13.62
C ASP A 386 -15.48 -3.82 -12.25
N THR A 387 -15.87 -3.16 -11.16
CA THR A 387 -15.80 -3.71 -9.80
C THR A 387 -16.64 -4.98 -9.68
N GLY A 388 -17.88 -4.95 -10.17
CA GLY A 388 -18.78 -6.12 -10.18
C GLY A 388 -18.24 -7.26 -11.05
N HIS A 389 -17.64 -6.94 -12.20
CA HIS A 389 -16.96 -7.94 -13.03
C HIS A 389 -15.79 -8.59 -12.29
N PHE A 390 -14.89 -7.80 -11.71
CA PHE A 390 -13.77 -8.31 -10.91
C PHE A 390 -14.25 -9.18 -9.75
N TYR A 391 -15.29 -8.74 -9.03
CA TYR A 391 -15.89 -9.49 -7.92
C TYR A 391 -16.39 -10.87 -8.37
N ARG A 392 -17.05 -10.95 -9.54
CA ARG A 392 -17.49 -12.24 -10.11
C ARG A 392 -16.32 -13.15 -10.45
N GLN A 393 -15.24 -12.61 -11.01
CA GLN A 393 -14.04 -13.38 -11.32
C GLN A 393 -13.35 -13.91 -10.04
N TYR A 394 -13.24 -13.07 -9.00
CA TYR A 394 -12.79 -13.47 -7.67
C TYR A 394 -13.66 -14.59 -7.08
N ARG A 395 -14.99 -14.47 -7.15
CA ARG A 395 -15.93 -15.50 -6.65
C ARG A 395 -15.77 -16.83 -7.40
N ARG A 396 -15.61 -16.81 -8.72
CA ARG A 396 -15.32 -18.01 -9.53
C ARG A 396 -14.03 -18.68 -9.07
N LEU A 397 -12.98 -17.90 -8.88
CA LEU A 397 -11.67 -18.40 -8.46
C LEU A 397 -11.73 -19.00 -7.05
N MET A 398 -12.38 -18.33 -6.09
CA MET A 398 -12.56 -18.86 -4.74
C MET A 398 -13.42 -20.11 -4.69
N ALA A 399 -14.45 -20.23 -5.54
CA ALA A 399 -15.24 -21.45 -5.64
C ALA A 399 -14.38 -22.65 -6.07
N HIS A 400 -13.54 -22.45 -7.09
CA HIS A 400 -12.58 -23.46 -7.53
C HIS A 400 -11.59 -23.86 -6.41
N TRP A 401 -11.03 -22.89 -5.69
CA TRP A 401 -10.12 -23.19 -4.58
C TRP A 401 -10.79 -23.92 -3.43
N LYS A 402 -12.05 -23.64 -3.13
CA LYS A 402 -12.81 -24.37 -2.10
C LYS A 402 -13.15 -25.80 -2.52
N GLU A 403 -13.38 -26.04 -3.80
CA GLU A 403 -13.57 -27.41 -4.32
C GLU A 403 -12.29 -28.25 -4.15
N LEU A 404 -11.12 -27.66 -4.41
CA LEU A 404 -9.83 -28.37 -4.28
C LEU A 404 -9.30 -28.44 -2.84
N TYR A 405 -9.48 -27.37 -2.06
CA TYR A 405 -8.76 -27.15 -0.79
C TYR A 405 -9.68 -26.74 0.37
N GLY A 406 -10.98 -27.06 0.30
CA GLY A 406 -11.98 -26.62 1.29
C GLY A 406 -11.62 -26.90 2.75
N ALA A 407 -10.94 -28.02 3.04
CA ALA A 407 -10.50 -28.34 4.40
C ALA A 407 -9.44 -27.38 4.96
N ALA A 408 -8.71 -26.67 4.11
CA ALA A 408 -7.69 -25.68 4.50
C ALA A 408 -8.20 -24.23 4.43
N ILE A 409 -9.40 -23.99 3.89
CA ILE A 409 -9.96 -22.65 3.70
C ILE A 409 -11.08 -22.43 4.72
N VAL A 410 -10.84 -21.51 5.65
CA VAL A 410 -11.79 -21.10 6.69
C VAL A 410 -12.44 -19.79 6.28
N ASP A 411 -13.76 -19.77 6.13
CA ASP A 411 -14.50 -18.53 5.84
C ASP A 411 -14.64 -17.65 7.08
N PHE A 412 -14.33 -16.36 6.92
CA PHE A 412 -14.64 -15.32 7.89
C PHE A 412 -15.68 -14.36 7.30
N ASP A 413 -16.91 -14.48 7.77
CA ASP A 413 -18.02 -13.61 7.38
C ASP A 413 -18.01 -12.33 8.23
N TYR A 414 -17.62 -11.22 7.61
CA TYR A 414 -17.56 -9.89 8.22
C TYR A 414 -18.94 -9.47 8.78
N ASP A 415 -20.02 -9.68 8.02
CA ASP A 415 -21.35 -9.20 8.41
C ASP A 415 -21.90 -10.02 9.57
N ARG A 416 -21.61 -11.33 9.60
CA ARG A 416 -21.90 -12.17 10.77
C ARG A 416 -21.09 -11.74 11.98
N PHE A 417 -19.81 -11.42 11.81
CA PHE A 417 -18.95 -10.96 12.90
C PHE A 417 -19.47 -9.65 13.49
N VAL A 418 -19.87 -8.66 12.68
CA VAL A 418 -20.44 -7.40 13.17
C VAL A 418 -21.71 -7.62 14.00
N ARG A 419 -22.57 -8.58 13.61
CA ARG A 419 -23.82 -8.87 14.34
C ARG A 419 -23.60 -9.69 15.62
N ALA A 420 -22.62 -10.59 15.64
CA ALA A 420 -22.36 -11.49 16.75
C ALA A 420 -20.84 -11.77 16.91
N PRO A 421 -20.06 -10.81 17.43
CA PRO A 421 -18.60 -10.88 17.43
C PRO A 421 -18.04 -12.09 18.19
N GLU A 422 -18.57 -12.38 19.38
CA GLU A 422 -18.10 -13.50 20.21
C GLU A 422 -18.34 -14.86 19.54
N ALA A 423 -19.55 -15.09 19.03
CA ALA A 423 -19.90 -16.36 18.39
C ALA A 423 -19.12 -16.58 17.08
N ALA A 424 -18.97 -15.53 16.27
CA ALA A 424 -18.20 -15.59 15.03
C ALA A 424 -16.69 -15.74 15.29
N GLY A 425 -16.15 -15.02 16.28
CA GLY A 425 -14.74 -15.11 16.69
C GLY A 425 -14.39 -16.49 17.23
N SER A 426 -15.20 -17.03 18.15
CA SER A 426 -14.99 -18.38 18.70
C SER A 426 -14.99 -19.44 17.60
N ALA A 427 -15.92 -19.37 16.63
CA ALA A 427 -15.98 -20.33 15.52
C ALA A 427 -14.76 -20.23 14.59
N LEU A 428 -14.25 -19.02 14.33
CA LEU A 428 -13.01 -18.83 13.55
C LEU A 428 -11.82 -19.49 14.25
N PHE A 429 -11.67 -19.28 15.56
CA PHE A 429 -10.55 -19.81 16.33
C PHE A 429 -10.58 -21.33 16.43
N GLU A 430 -11.77 -21.90 16.65
CA GLU A 430 -11.99 -23.36 16.61
C GLU A 430 -11.54 -23.94 15.26
N ALA A 431 -11.98 -23.34 14.15
CA ALA A 431 -11.59 -23.77 12.80
C ALA A 431 -10.08 -23.61 12.52
N LEU A 432 -9.42 -22.65 13.19
CA LEU A 432 -7.97 -22.46 13.10
C LEU A 432 -7.15 -23.38 14.02
N GLY A 433 -7.80 -24.09 14.94
CA GLY A 433 -7.15 -24.87 15.99
C GLY A 433 -6.41 -23.99 17.01
N LEU A 434 -6.96 -22.80 17.31
CA LEU A 434 -6.42 -21.84 18.28
C LEU A 434 -7.38 -21.67 19.46
N GLU A 435 -6.84 -21.31 20.63
CA GLU A 435 -7.67 -21.04 21.82
C GLU A 435 -8.37 -19.69 21.70
N TRP A 436 -9.69 -19.66 21.93
CA TRP A 436 -10.47 -18.43 21.92
C TRP A 436 -10.44 -17.73 23.28
N ASP A 437 -10.31 -16.41 23.28
CA ASP A 437 -10.50 -15.55 24.45
C ASP A 437 -11.34 -14.33 24.05
N PRO A 438 -12.47 -14.05 24.72
CA PRO A 438 -13.30 -12.88 24.43
C PRO A 438 -12.53 -11.55 24.47
N ARG A 439 -11.43 -11.47 25.22
CA ARG A 439 -10.57 -10.27 25.29
C ARG A 439 -9.90 -9.94 23.95
N PHE A 440 -9.86 -10.86 22.98
CA PHE A 440 -9.37 -10.56 21.63
C PHE A 440 -10.28 -9.58 20.86
N LEU A 441 -11.52 -9.40 21.32
CA LEU A 441 -12.43 -8.35 20.83
C LEU A 441 -12.08 -6.96 21.39
N GLU A 442 -11.32 -6.90 22.48
CA GLU A 442 -10.76 -5.66 23.01
C GLU A 442 -9.55 -5.30 22.14
N PHE A 443 -9.81 -4.81 20.92
CA PHE A 443 -8.76 -4.44 19.96
C PHE A 443 -7.71 -3.58 20.66
N PRO A 444 -6.45 -4.03 20.78
CA PRO A 444 -5.44 -3.18 21.35
C PRO A 444 -5.36 -1.93 20.49
N ARG A 445 -5.31 -0.75 21.13
CA ARG A 445 -4.83 0.51 20.52
C ARG A 445 -3.35 0.33 20.16
N SER A 446 -3.04 -0.63 19.29
CA SER A 446 -1.67 -1.01 19.00
C SER A 446 -1.05 0.12 18.19
N GLY A 447 0.05 0.69 18.71
CA GLY A 447 0.85 1.69 18.00
C GLY A 447 1.60 1.14 16.77
N ARG A 448 1.14 0.02 16.20
CA ARG A 448 1.67 -0.52 14.94
C ARG A 448 1.10 0.30 13.79
N ALA A 449 1.96 0.72 12.88
CA ALA A 449 1.56 1.44 11.68
C ALA A 449 0.62 0.55 10.84
N VAL A 450 -0.63 1.00 10.64
CA VAL A 450 -1.58 0.33 9.75
C VAL A 450 -1.53 1.08 8.43
N ARG A 451 -0.91 0.49 7.41
CA ARG A 451 -0.84 1.05 6.05
C ARG A 451 -1.90 0.42 5.16
N THR A 452 -3.17 0.78 5.37
CA THR A 452 -4.27 0.30 4.53
C THR A 452 -5.19 1.45 4.18
N ALA A 453 -5.97 1.39 3.10
CA ALA A 453 -6.98 2.41 2.81
C ALA A 453 -8.07 2.53 3.92
N SER A 454 -8.04 1.63 4.92
CA SER A 454 -8.98 1.51 6.02
C SER A 454 -8.39 1.94 7.37
N VAL A 455 -7.23 2.62 7.40
CA VAL A 455 -6.47 2.93 8.63
C VAL A 455 -7.35 3.35 9.81
N TRP A 456 -8.26 4.31 9.58
CA TRP A 456 -9.09 4.88 10.63
C TRP A 456 -10.27 4.00 11.01
N GLN A 457 -10.92 3.35 10.04
CA GLN A 457 -12.05 2.45 10.29
C GLN A 457 -11.66 1.15 11.00
N VAL A 458 -10.37 0.84 11.03
CA VAL A 458 -9.81 -0.28 11.80
C VAL A 458 -9.44 0.15 13.23
N ARG A 459 -9.32 1.46 13.48
CA ARG A 459 -8.94 2.06 14.76
C ARG A 459 -10.13 2.65 15.53
N GLU A 460 -11.25 2.83 14.85
CA GLU A 460 -12.59 3.18 15.36
C GLU A 460 -13.37 1.88 15.59
#